data_AF-A0A7V3P196-F1
#
_entry.id   AF-A0A7V3P196-F1
#
_cell.length_a   1.000
_cell.length_b   1.000
_cell.length_c   1.000
_cell.angle_alpha   90.00
_cell.angle_beta   90.00
_cell.angle_gamma   90.00
#
_symmetry.space_group_name_H-M   'P 1'
#
loop_
_entity.id
_entity.type
_entity.pdbx_description
1 polymer ?
#
loop_
_entity_poly.entity_id
_entity_poly.type
_entity_poly.pdbx_seq_one_letter_code
_entity_poly.pdbx_strand_id
1 'polypeptide(L)'
;MPFSKAGGKIFLSLKFLFFFGLGQIIAQAPLASAQNKNPIILQQSRIIMGTNVEIIISHTEPRQAKIALEEAFQEIEKIDRLMSSYRPDSEVSELNRQAGKKACRVSSDTLRVVQRAIYFAHLSGGAFDITIAPLLRLWDFKQQKIPAAEEIKKALKKVGYQKIEIKPATSEVFLSAPGMAIDLGAIAKGYAVDQACTALAQRGLANYLVNAGGDLRTQGWKEKGQPWIIGLQHPR
;
A
#
# COMPACT_ATOMS: atom_id res chain seq x y z
N MET A 1 4.43 -82.75 -9.39
CA MET A 1 5.12 -84.05 -9.45
C MET A 1 5.95 -84.11 -10.73
N PRO A 2 7.16 -84.71 -10.75
CA PRO A 2 8.02 -84.90 -9.58
C PRO A 2 9.56 -84.98 -9.85
N PHE A 3 10.30 -85.12 -8.73
CA PHE A 3 11.61 -85.78 -8.50
C PHE A 3 12.86 -85.18 -9.18
N SER A 4 14.03 -85.05 -8.53
CA SER A 4 14.67 -85.84 -7.46
C SER A 4 15.79 -84.98 -6.82
N LYS A 5 15.94 -84.79 -5.48
CA LYS A 5 16.63 -85.65 -4.48
C LYS A 5 17.94 -86.30 -5.01
N ALA A 6 19.05 -86.43 -4.29
CA ALA A 6 19.50 -86.15 -2.93
C ALA A 6 21.00 -86.55 -2.83
N GLY A 7 21.65 -86.19 -1.73
CA GLY A 7 22.94 -86.76 -1.27
C GLY A 7 23.93 -85.64 -0.95
N GLY A 8 24.54 -85.51 0.23
CA GLY A 8 24.78 -86.40 1.37
C GLY A 8 26.14 -85.94 1.93
N LYS A 9 26.17 -85.19 3.03
CA LYS A 9 26.56 -85.59 4.40
C LYS A 9 28.09 -85.66 4.67
N ILE A 10 28.49 -84.92 5.74
CA ILE A 10 29.48 -85.28 6.81
C ILE A 10 30.97 -85.02 6.46
N PHE A 11 31.87 -84.39 7.25
CA PHE A 11 31.96 -83.93 8.66
C PHE A 11 33.21 -83.01 8.86
N LEU A 12 33.25 -82.28 10.00
CA LEU A 12 34.41 -81.71 10.76
C LEU A 12 35.25 -80.60 10.08
N SER A 13 35.54 -79.44 10.68
CA SER A 13 36.16 -79.21 11.99
C SER A 13 36.08 -77.73 12.43
N LEU A 14 35.93 -77.58 13.74
CA LEU A 14 36.07 -76.43 14.63
C LEU A 14 37.25 -75.48 14.31
N LYS A 15 37.01 -74.15 14.36
CA LYS A 15 37.84 -73.17 15.09
C LYS A 15 37.19 -71.78 15.11
N PHE A 16 36.79 -71.38 16.31
CA PHE A 16 36.49 -70.01 16.70
C PHE A 16 37.68 -69.10 16.37
N LEU A 17 37.46 -68.01 15.62
CA LEU A 17 38.35 -66.86 15.66
C LEU A 17 37.51 -65.57 15.64
N PHE A 18 37.53 -64.88 16.77
CA PHE A 18 37.04 -63.52 16.95
C PHE A 18 37.75 -62.59 15.96
N PHE A 19 37.00 -61.96 15.05
CA PHE A 19 37.44 -60.73 14.39
C PHE A 19 36.63 -59.55 14.92
N PHE A 20 37.27 -58.81 15.83
CA PHE A 20 36.91 -57.46 16.21
C PHE A 20 37.07 -56.52 15.01
N GLY A 21 36.09 -55.63 14.82
CA GLY A 21 36.36 -54.29 14.29
C GLY A 21 36.25 -54.12 12.78
N LEU A 22 35.15 -53.52 12.35
CA LEU A 22 35.13 -52.18 11.75
C LEU A 22 33.67 -51.79 11.58
N GLY A 23 33.13 -51.11 12.58
CA GLY A 23 31.79 -50.53 12.52
C GLY A 23 31.73 -49.56 11.34
N GLN A 24 30.84 -49.84 10.38
CA GLN A 24 30.45 -48.85 9.40
C GLN A 24 29.66 -47.77 10.13
N ILE A 25 30.36 -46.70 10.51
CA ILE A 25 29.72 -45.43 10.87
C ILE A 25 29.17 -44.86 9.57
N ILE A 26 27.94 -45.21 9.22
CA ILE A 26 27.15 -44.40 8.30
C ILE A 26 26.87 -43.12 9.08
N ALA A 27 27.67 -42.08 8.83
CA ALA A 27 27.40 -40.75 9.32
C ALA A 27 26.06 -40.29 8.72
N GLN A 28 24.97 -40.50 9.46
CA GLN A 28 23.73 -39.80 9.20
C GLN A 28 24.02 -38.33 9.49
N ALA A 29 24.30 -37.57 8.44
CA ALA A 29 24.32 -36.12 8.53
C ALA A 29 22.98 -35.71 9.16
N PRO A 30 22.98 -34.93 10.26
CA PRO A 30 21.73 -34.42 10.79
C PRO A 30 21.12 -33.59 9.65
N LEU A 31 19.97 -34.04 9.14
CA LEU A 31 19.05 -33.18 8.40
C LEU A 31 18.79 -32.02 9.35
N ALA A 32 19.50 -30.91 9.12
CA ALA A 32 19.25 -29.68 9.82
C ALA A 32 17.77 -29.39 9.62
N SER A 33 16.97 -29.58 10.68
CA SER A 33 15.60 -29.12 10.71
C SER A 33 15.67 -27.67 10.28
N ALA A 34 15.10 -27.34 9.12
CA ALA A 34 14.96 -25.96 8.70
C ALA A 34 14.25 -25.26 9.85
N GLN A 35 14.99 -24.51 10.67
CA GLN A 35 14.43 -23.82 11.81
C GLN A 35 13.30 -22.97 11.26
N ASN A 36 12.09 -23.25 11.74
CA ASN A 36 10.91 -22.44 11.48
C ASN A 36 11.13 -21.10 12.21
N LYS A 37 12.05 -20.28 11.68
CA LYS A 37 12.21 -18.91 12.12
C LYS A 37 10.99 -18.19 11.60
N ASN A 38 10.09 -17.83 12.51
CA ASN A 38 9.03 -16.88 12.21
C ASN A 38 9.66 -15.69 11.47
N PRO A 39 9.05 -15.23 10.37
CA PRO A 39 9.63 -14.17 9.58
C PRO A 39 9.84 -12.93 10.45
N ILE A 40 10.90 -12.20 10.15
CA ILE A 40 11.12 -10.89 10.77
C ILE A 40 10.03 -9.97 10.23
N ILE A 41 9.10 -9.61 11.11
CA ILE A 41 8.04 -8.65 10.82
C ILE A 41 8.44 -7.34 11.49
N LEU A 42 8.64 -6.31 10.68
CA LEU A 42 8.78 -4.94 11.13
C LEU A 42 7.46 -4.22 10.87
N GLN A 43 6.89 -3.61 11.90
CA GLN A 43 5.63 -2.87 11.82
C GLN A 43 5.81 -1.52 12.50
N GLN A 44 5.35 -0.46 11.85
CA GLN A 44 5.33 0.88 12.43
C GLN A 44 4.08 1.62 11.98
N SER A 45 3.61 2.55 12.82
CA SER A 45 2.51 3.45 12.50
C SER A 45 2.87 4.91 12.74
N ARG A 46 2.30 5.83 11.95
CA ARG A 46 2.38 7.29 12.11
C ARG A 46 1.02 7.93 11.85
N ILE A 47 0.77 9.10 12.42
CA ILE A 47 -0.39 9.93 12.06
C ILE A 47 -0.01 10.84 10.90
N ILE A 48 -0.55 10.57 9.71
CA ILE A 48 -0.31 11.34 8.48
C ILE A 48 -1.64 11.45 7.73
N MET A 49 -1.88 12.53 6.97
CA MET A 49 -3.14 12.76 6.24
C MET A 49 -4.40 12.69 7.13
N GLY A 50 -4.27 13.04 8.41
CA GLY A 50 -5.36 13.01 9.39
C GLY A 50 -5.82 11.60 9.79
N THR A 51 -5.04 10.55 9.53
CA THR A 51 -5.38 9.17 9.88
C THR A 51 -4.16 8.37 10.36
N ASN A 52 -4.39 7.17 10.89
CA ASN A 52 -3.32 6.24 11.20
C ASN A 52 -2.82 5.57 9.91
N VAL A 53 -1.53 5.72 9.64
CA VAL A 53 -0.82 5.07 8.54
C VAL A 53 0.07 3.98 9.11
N GLU A 54 -0.20 2.74 8.71
CA GLU A 54 0.53 1.55 9.13
C GLU A 54 1.31 0.96 7.94
N ILE A 55 2.57 0.61 8.19
CA ILE A 55 3.41 -0.11 7.24
C ILE A 55 3.96 -1.34 7.94
N ILE A 56 3.75 -2.51 7.32
CA ILE A 56 4.26 -3.80 7.76
C ILE A 56 5.17 -4.35 6.67
N ILE A 57 6.39 -4.72 7.01
CA ILE A 57 7.36 -5.37 6.12
C ILE A 57 7.69 -6.74 6.71
N SER A 58 7.66 -7.77 5.87
CA SER A 58 7.99 -9.14 6.27
C SER A 58 9.15 -9.70 5.44
N HIS A 59 9.74 -10.79 5.93
CA HIS A 59 10.81 -11.56 5.28
C HIS A 59 12.00 -10.71 4.78
N THR A 60 12.29 -9.63 5.48
CA THR A 60 13.36 -8.67 5.11
C THR A 60 14.29 -8.49 6.30
N GLU A 61 15.58 -8.30 6.04
CA GLU A 61 16.57 -8.03 7.07
C GLU A 61 16.22 -6.70 7.80
N PRO A 62 16.32 -6.63 9.15
CA PRO A 62 15.85 -5.48 9.92
C PRO A 62 16.41 -4.12 9.49
N ARG A 63 17.70 -4.03 9.15
CA ARG A 63 18.31 -2.76 8.75
C ARG A 63 17.79 -2.31 7.39
N GLN A 64 17.69 -3.21 6.42
CA GLN A 64 17.07 -2.90 5.12
C GLN A 64 15.60 -2.50 5.28
N ALA A 65 14.84 -3.24 6.10
CA ALA A 65 13.43 -2.97 6.36
C ALA A 65 13.23 -1.58 6.98
N LYS A 66 14.07 -1.16 7.94
CA LYS A 66 13.99 0.17 8.56
C LYS A 66 14.21 1.32 7.57
N ILE A 67 15.20 1.18 6.68
CA ILE A 67 15.49 2.19 5.65
C ILE A 67 14.30 2.31 4.68
N ALA A 68 13.82 1.19 4.15
CA ALA A 68 12.70 1.17 3.22
C ALA A 68 11.40 1.68 3.86
N LEU A 69 11.18 1.36 5.14
CA LEU A 69 10.04 1.85 5.91
C LEU A 69 10.06 3.38 6.07
N GLU A 70 11.22 3.96 6.35
CA GLU A 70 11.35 5.43 6.45
C GLU A 70 11.03 6.10 5.11
N GLU A 71 11.59 5.59 4.01
CA GLU A 71 11.33 6.14 2.66
C GLU A 71 9.86 6.03 2.27
N ALA A 72 9.21 4.93 2.62
CA ALA A 72 7.78 4.75 2.38
C ALA A 72 6.94 5.78 3.15
N PHE A 73 7.28 6.07 4.42
CA PHE A 73 6.62 7.14 5.17
C PHE A 73 6.90 8.52 4.57
N GLN A 74 8.13 8.78 4.12
CA GLN A 74 8.50 10.06 3.49
C GLN A 74 7.70 10.33 2.21
N GLU A 75 7.41 9.30 1.39
CA GLU A 75 6.54 9.46 0.23
C GLU A 75 5.11 9.84 0.65
N ILE A 76 4.54 9.22 1.69
CA ILE A 76 3.20 9.56 2.19
C ILE A 76 3.16 10.99 2.74
N GLU A 77 4.17 11.38 3.51
CA GLU A 77 4.32 12.75 4.05
C GLU A 77 4.50 13.79 2.93
N LYS A 78 5.18 13.42 1.83
CA LYS A 78 5.29 14.25 0.63
C LYS A 78 3.94 14.45 -0.04
N ILE A 79 3.16 13.39 -0.23
CA ILE A 79 1.81 13.51 -0.80
C ILE A 79 0.90 14.36 0.09
N ASP A 80 0.94 14.19 1.41
CA ASP A 80 0.19 15.04 2.35
C ASP A 80 0.56 16.52 2.21
N ARG A 81 1.85 16.83 2.19
CA ARG A 81 2.34 18.22 2.03
C ARG A 81 1.88 18.85 0.72
N LEU A 82 1.89 18.10 -0.38
CA LEU A 82 1.49 18.60 -1.70
C LEU A 82 -0.03 18.77 -1.84
N MET A 83 -0.82 17.84 -1.30
CA MET A 83 -2.23 17.67 -1.67
C MET A 83 -3.23 17.96 -0.55
N SER A 84 -2.79 18.25 0.68
CA SER A 84 -3.69 18.54 1.79
C SER A 84 -4.45 19.86 1.57
N SER A 85 -5.78 19.80 1.64
CA SER A 85 -6.66 20.98 1.59
C SER A 85 -6.66 21.79 2.89
N TYR A 86 -6.04 21.27 3.96
CA TYR A 86 -5.91 21.92 5.26
C TYR A 86 -4.59 22.68 5.42
N ARG A 87 -3.58 22.35 4.61
CA ARG A 87 -2.26 22.98 4.64
C ARG A 87 -2.24 24.23 3.77
N PRO A 88 -1.95 25.43 4.31
CA PRO A 88 -1.93 26.65 3.50
C PRO A 88 -0.79 26.66 2.48
N ASP A 89 0.28 25.93 2.71
CA ASP A 89 1.46 25.82 1.85
C ASP A 89 1.37 24.72 0.78
N SER A 90 0.26 23.98 0.69
CA SER A 90 0.09 22.92 -0.31
C SER A 90 -0.21 23.44 -1.71
N GLU A 91 0.05 22.62 -2.73
CA GLU A 91 -0.27 22.94 -4.12
C GLU A 91 -1.78 23.03 -4.33
N VAL A 92 -2.56 22.17 -3.66
CA VAL A 92 -4.03 22.23 -3.65
C VAL A 92 -4.55 23.54 -3.07
N SER A 93 -3.97 24.02 -1.96
CA SER A 93 -4.36 25.31 -1.38
C SER A 93 -3.98 26.48 -2.28
N GLU A 94 -2.86 26.42 -2.99
CA GLU A 94 -2.50 27.45 -3.96
C GLU A 94 -3.46 27.46 -5.15
N LEU A 95 -3.79 26.30 -5.74
CA LEU A 95 -4.80 26.19 -6.80
C LEU A 95 -6.13 26.82 -6.36
N ASN A 96 -6.56 26.54 -5.13
CA ASN A 96 -7.78 27.10 -4.56
C ASN A 96 -7.73 28.63 -4.41
N ARG A 97 -6.58 29.21 -4.04
CA ARG A 97 -6.41 30.68 -3.94
C ARG A 97 -6.37 31.39 -5.30
N GLN A 98 -5.89 30.70 -6.34
CA GLN A 98 -5.74 31.23 -7.69
C GLN A 98 -6.91 30.92 -8.62
N ALA A 99 -7.97 30.26 -8.12
CA ALA A 99 -9.17 29.98 -8.89
C ALA A 99 -9.76 31.24 -9.54
N GLY A 100 -9.97 31.17 -10.86
CA GLY A 100 -10.41 32.27 -11.71
C GLY A 100 -9.39 33.38 -11.95
N LYS A 101 -8.13 33.24 -11.50
CA LYS A 101 -7.09 34.27 -11.63
C LYS A 101 -5.97 33.86 -12.58
N LYS A 102 -5.33 32.71 -12.33
CA LYS A 102 -4.21 32.21 -13.15
C LYS A 102 -4.02 30.71 -13.02
N ALA A 103 -3.43 30.10 -14.04
CA ALA A 103 -2.93 28.73 -13.96
C ALA A 103 -1.78 28.63 -12.94
N CYS A 104 -1.68 27.50 -12.26
CA CYS A 104 -0.59 27.20 -11.34
C CYS A 104 0.17 25.98 -11.83
N ARG A 105 1.51 26.07 -11.81
CA ARG A 105 2.36 24.91 -12.01
C ARG A 105 2.30 24.03 -10.76
N VAL A 106 2.16 22.73 -10.96
CA VAL A 106 2.11 21.73 -9.88
C VAL A 106 3.13 20.62 -10.13
N SER A 107 3.45 19.88 -9.08
CA SER A 107 4.26 18.67 -9.16
C SER A 107 3.63 17.61 -10.08
N SER A 108 4.45 16.70 -10.58
CA SER A 108 3.99 15.56 -11.38
C SER A 108 3.01 14.67 -10.60
N ASP A 109 3.19 14.56 -9.30
CA ASP A 109 2.31 13.81 -8.39
C ASP A 109 0.91 14.44 -8.35
N THR A 110 0.82 15.75 -8.08
CA THR A 110 -0.46 16.47 -8.07
C THR A 110 -1.11 16.46 -9.44
N LEU A 111 -0.34 16.69 -10.51
CA LEU A 111 -0.85 16.64 -11.88
C LEU A 111 -1.51 15.28 -12.17
N ARG A 112 -0.82 14.17 -11.84
CA ARG A 112 -1.31 12.82 -12.05
C ARG A 112 -2.60 12.55 -11.28
N VAL A 113 -2.68 12.97 -10.02
CA VAL A 113 -3.87 12.79 -9.19
C VAL A 113 -5.04 13.61 -9.73
N VAL A 114 -4.82 14.87 -10.13
CA VAL A 114 -5.88 15.71 -10.73
C VAL A 114 -6.36 15.13 -12.06
N GLN A 115 -5.46 14.67 -12.93
CA GLN A 115 -5.84 13.98 -14.18
C GLN A 115 -6.68 12.74 -13.90
N ARG A 116 -6.27 11.92 -12.92
CA ARG A 116 -7.00 10.70 -12.55
C ARG A 116 -8.37 11.02 -11.93
N ALA A 117 -8.45 12.09 -11.15
CA ALA A 117 -9.69 12.56 -10.59
C ALA A 117 -10.68 13.01 -11.68
N ILE A 118 -10.22 13.78 -12.69
CA ILE A 118 -11.06 14.18 -13.84
C ILE A 118 -11.52 12.94 -14.61
N TYR A 119 -10.66 11.95 -14.80
CA TYR A 119 -11.04 10.68 -15.44
C TYR A 119 -12.18 9.98 -14.68
N PHE A 120 -12.07 9.83 -13.36
CA PHE A 120 -13.13 9.20 -12.57
C PHE A 120 -14.40 10.05 -12.47
N ALA A 121 -14.27 11.37 -12.53
CA ALA A 121 -15.42 12.27 -12.59
C ALA A 121 -16.21 12.09 -13.89
N HIS A 122 -15.52 11.91 -15.02
CA HIS A 122 -16.18 11.54 -16.28
C HIS A 122 -16.84 10.17 -16.19
N LEU A 123 -16.13 9.14 -15.73
CA LEU A 123 -16.68 7.77 -15.65
C LEU A 123 -17.93 7.67 -14.77
N SER A 124 -17.97 8.44 -13.69
CA SER A 124 -19.06 8.43 -12.72
C SER A 124 -20.19 9.41 -13.05
N GLY A 125 -20.12 10.11 -14.19
CA GLY A 125 -21.11 11.15 -14.54
C GLY A 125 -21.13 12.32 -13.54
N GLY A 126 -20.01 12.59 -12.86
CA GLY A 126 -19.88 13.64 -11.84
C GLY A 126 -20.29 13.23 -10.42
N ALA A 127 -20.63 11.96 -10.16
CA ALA A 127 -20.88 11.50 -8.79
C ALA A 127 -19.61 11.56 -7.92
N PHE A 128 -18.44 11.29 -8.51
CA PHE A 128 -17.14 11.69 -7.96
C PHE A 128 -16.74 13.03 -8.60
N ASP A 129 -16.57 14.09 -7.80
CA ASP A 129 -16.10 15.38 -8.30
C ASP A 129 -15.21 16.07 -7.24
N ILE A 130 -13.93 16.24 -7.57
CA ILE A 130 -12.97 16.90 -6.68
C ILE A 130 -13.25 18.39 -6.49
N THR A 131 -14.08 19.03 -7.33
CA THR A 131 -14.44 20.45 -7.21
C THR A 131 -15.53 20.73 -6.18
N ILE A 132 -15.97 19.71 -5.43
CA ILE A 132 -17.04 19.81 -4.41
C ILE A 132 -16.62 20.58 -3.15
N ALA A 133 -15.35 21.00 -3.03
CA ALA A 133 -14.82 21.69 -1.86
C ALA A 133 -15.65 22.92 -1.40
N PRO A 134 -16.17 23.80 -2.28
CA PRO A 134 -17.04 24.90 -1.86
C PRO A 134 -18.33 24.44 -1.18
N LEU A 135 -18.86 23.28 -1.58
CA LEU A 135 -20.05 22.67 -0.96
C LEU A 135 -19.70 21.97 0.35
N LEU A 136 -18.58 21.24 0.40
CA LEU A 136 -18.10 20.59 1.64
C LEU A 136 -17.91 21.60 2.78
N ARG A 137 -17.40 22.80 2.48
CA ARG A 137 -17.18 23.86 3.49
C ARG A 137 -18.47 24.43 4.10
N LEU A 138 -19.62 24.23 3.46
CA LEU A 138 -20.91 24.63 4.05
C LEU A 138 -21.35 23.67 5.15
N TRP A 139 -20.88 22.42 5.10
CA TRP A 139 -21.21 21.40 6.08
C TRP A 139 -20.26 21.47 7.27
N ASP A 140 -20.83 21.80 8.44
CA ASP A 140 -20.15 21.60 9.71
C ASP A 140 -20.67 20.31 10.36
N PHE A 141 -19.95 19.22 10.12
CA PHE A 141 -20.27 17.91 10.67
C PHE A 141 -20.09 17.84 12.20
N LYS A 142 -19.28 18.72 12.79
CA LYS A 142 -19.10 18.77 14.25
C LYS A 142 -20.29 19.42 14.93
N GLN A 143 -20.79 20.51 14.34
CA GLN A 143 -21.96 21.23 14.84
C GLN A 143 -23.29 20.69 14.30
N GLN A 144 -23.25 19.64 13.45
CA GLN A 144 -24.41 19.06 12.77
C GLN A 144 -25.27 20.13 12.06
N LYS A 145 -24.64 21.21 11.59
CA LYS A 145 -25.36 22.33 11.00
C LYS A 145 -25.72 22.00 9.56
N ILE A 146 -27.03 22.09 9.27
CA ILE A 146 -27.55 21.99 7.91
C ILE A 146 -27.53 23.37 7.23
N PRO A 147 -26.78 23.57 6.12
CA PRO A 147 -26.76 24.82 5.40
C PRO A 147 -28.08 25.05 4.69
N ALA A 148 -28.44 26.32 4.52
CA ALA A 148 -29.68 26.69 3.86
C ALA A 148 -29.62 26.33 2.36
N ALA A 149 -30.78 26.01 1.78
CA ALA A 149 -30.89 25.64 0.37
C ALA A 149 -30.29 26.69 -0.58
N GLU A 150 -30.42 27.98 -0.25
CA GLU A 150 -29.85 29.07 -1.04
C GLU A 150 -28.31 29.15 -0.95
N GLU A 151 -27.71 28.76 0.19
CA GLU A 151 -26.26 28.64 0.32
C GLU A 151 -25.73 27.50 -0.56
N ILE A 152 -26.42 26.35 -0.53
CA ILE A 152 -26.10 25.18 -1.38
C ILE A 152 -26.16 25.57 -2.86
N LYS A 153 -27.25 26.20 -3.32
CA LYS A 153 -27.40 26.64 -4.72
C LYS A 153 -26.27 27.59 -5.14
N LYS A 154 -25.85 28.50 -4.27
CA LYS A 154 -24.71 29.41 -4.54
C LYS A 154 -23.39 28.65 -4.63
N ALA A 155 -23.15 27.67 -3.76
CA ALA A 155 -21.93 26.86 -3.80
C ALA A 155 -21.87 25.96 -5.04
N LEU A 156 -22.98 25.35 -5.46
CA LEU A 156 -23.04 24.48 -6.65
C LEU A 156 -22.64 25.19 -7.94
N LYS A 157 -22.84 26.51 -8.06
CA LYS A 157 -22.35 27.28 -9.23
C LYS A 157 -20.82 27.22 -9.39
N LYS A 158 -20.11 26.96 -8.29
CA LYS A 158 -18.65 26.84 -8.21
C LYS A 158 -18.16 25.39 -8.33
N VAL A 159 -19.06 24.42 -8.52
CA VAL A 159 -18.74 23.00 -8.72
C VAL A 159 -18.82 22.68 -10.22
N GLY A 160 -18.03 21.69 -10.65
CA GLY A 160 -18.00 21.13 -11.99
C GLY A 160 -16.57 20.85 -12.44
N TYR A 161 -16.17 19.57 -12.45
CA TYR A 161 -14.85 19.13 -12.92
C TYR A 161 -14.53 19.56 -14.36
N GLN A 162 -15.52 19.84 -15.20
CA GLN A 162 -15.32 20.31 -16.59
C GLN A 162 -14.69 21.71 -16.65
N LYS A 163 -14.70 22.45 -15.54
CA LYS A 163 -14.07 23.76 -15.39
C LYS A 163 -12.60 23.67 -14.95
N ILE A 164 -12.05 22.46 -14.80
CA ILE A 164 -10.63 22.24 -14.57
C ILE A 164 -9.93 22.13 -15.93
N GLU A 165 -9.00 23.03 -16.17
CA GLU A 165 -8.15 23.00 -17.36
C GLU A 165 -6.76 22.50 -16.97
N ILE A 166 -6.21 21.58 -17.77
CA ILE A 166 -4.86 21.03 -17.57
C ILE A 166 -4.04 21.29 -18.81
N LYS A 167 -2.81 21.77 -18.63
CA LYS A 167 -1.77 21.81 -19.65
C LYS A 167 -0.67 20.81 -19.29
N PRO A 168 -0.74 19.56 -19.79
CA PRO A 168 0.19 18.50 -19.37
C PRO A 168 1.66 18.83 -19.66
N ALA A 169 1.93 19.47 -20.81
CA ALA A 169 3.29 19.81 -21.23
C ALA A 169 4.02 20.76 -20.26
N THR A 170 3.28 21.66 -19.59
CA THR A 170 3.83 22.63 -18.63
C THR A 170 3.54 22.25 -17.17
N SER A 171 2.82 21.15 -16.93
CA SER A 171 2.31 20.75 -15.61
C SER A 171 1.49 21.85 -14.93
N GLU A 172 0.69 22.58 -15.71
CA GLU A 172 -0.17 23.64 -15.20
C GLU A 172 -1.61 23.17 -15.06
N VAL A 173 -2.24 23.56 -13.95
CA VAL A 173 -3.66 23.36 -13.68
C VAL A 173 -4.31 24.72 -13.46
N PHE A 174 -5.47 24.94 -14.08
CA PHE A 174 -6.26 26.15 -13.92
C PHE A 174 -7.70 25.80 -13.54
N LEU A 175 -8.20 26.46 -12.50
CA LEU A 175 -9.61 26.40 -12.11
C LEU A 175 -10.29 27.64 -12.70
N SER A 176 -11.13 27.45 -13.72
CA SER A 176 -11.53 28.57 -14.59
C SER A 176 -12.55 29.52 -13.98
N ALA A 177 -13.33 29.09 -12.97
CA ALA A 177 -14.33 29.95 -12.34
C ALA A 177 -13.87 30.53 -10.98
N PRO A 178 -14.10 31.84 -10.73
CA PRO A 178 -13.80 32.45 -9.44
C PRO A 178 -14.50 31.76 -8.27
N GLY A 179 -13.74 31.49 -7.21
CA GLY A 179 -14.24 30.84 -6.01
C GLY A 179 -14.48 29.33 -6.14
N MET A 180 -14.13 28.72 -7.28
CA MET A 180 -13.92 27.27 -7.33
C MET A 180 -12.86 26.85 -6.32
N ALA A 181 -12.96 25.61 -5.85
CA ALA A 181 -11.93 24.98 -5.07
C ALA A 181 -11.97 23.46 -5.32
N ILE A 182 -10.83 22.82 -5.26
CA ILE A 182 -10.69 21.37 -5.28
C ILE A 182 -10.36 20.82 -3.89
N ASP A 183 -10.77 19.58 -3.66
CA ASP A 183 -10.39 18.73 -2.54
C ASP A 183 -10.03 17.35 -3.09
N LEU A 184 -8.87 16.82 -2.70
CA LEU A 184 -8.37 15.53 -3.17
C LEU A 184 -8.53 14.41 -2.13
N GLY A 185 -9.26 14.64 -1.04
CA GLY A 185 -9.37 13.72 0.10
C GLY A 185 -9.94 12.34 -0.25
N ALA A 186 -10.73 12.26 -1.32
CA ALA A 186 -11.33 11.03 -1.85
C ALA A 186 -10.42 10.23 -2.80
N ILE A 187 -9.20 10.69 -3.10
CA ILE A 187 -8.28 10.01 -4.03
C ILE A 187 -6.79 10.06 -3.60
N ALA A 188 -6.38 11.08 -2.85
CA ALA A 188 -4.98 11.30 -2.49
C ALA A 188 -4.40 10.21 -1.57
N LYS A 189 -5.20 9.64 -0.66
CA LYS A 189 -4.73 8.58 0.26
C LYS A 189 -4.33 7.31 -0.49
N GLY A 190 -5.20 6.83 -1.38
CA GLY A 190 -4.86 5.69 -2.26
C GLY A 190 -3.60 5.96 -3.09
N TYR A 191 -3.43 7.18 -3.61
CA TYR A 191 -2.20 7.54 -4.33
C TYR A 191 -0.94 7.52 -3.43
N ALA A 192 -1.04 8.01 -2.19
CA ALA A 192 0.05 7.97 -1.22
C ALA A 192 0.46 6.53 -0.89
N VAL A 193 -0.53 5.65 -0.71
CA VAL A 193 -0.30 4.20 -0.53
C VAL A 193 0.43 3.61 -1.74
N ASP A 194 0.02 3.96 -2.96
CA ASP A 194 0.70 3.51 -4.18
C ASP A 194 2.15 4.01 -4.27
N GLN A 195 2.43 5.26 -3.89
CA GLN A 195 3.81 5.78 -3.88
C GLN A 195 4.67 5.09 -2.82
N ALA A 196 4.13 4.84 -1.62
CA ALA A 196 4.82 4.09 -0.58
C ALA A 196 5.15 2.65 -1.04
N CYS A 197 4.20 1.94 -1.64
CA CYS A 197 4.46 0.61 -2.21
C CYS A 197 5.49 0.66 -3.34
N THR A 198 5.48 1.71 -4.16
CA THR A 198 6.49 1.91 -5.21
C THR A 198 7.88 2.08 -4.61
N ALA A 199 8.04 2.89 -3.56
CA ALA A 199 9.31 3.05 -2.85
C ALA A 199 9.81 1.74 -2.24
N LEU A 200 8.92 0.97 -1.60
CA LEU A 200 9.26 -0.35 -1.05
C LEU A 200 9.71 -1.33 -2.16
N ALA A 201 8.98 -1.37 -3.28
CA ALA A 201 9.32 -2.22 -4.42
C ALA A 201 10.67 -1.85 -5.06
N GLN A 202 10.98 -0.55 -5.18
CA GLN A 202 12.27 -0.07 -5.68
C GLN A 202 13.45 -0.47 -4.79
N ARG A 203 13.21 -0.73 -3.50
CA ARG A 203 14.19 -1.30 -2.56
C ARG A 203 14.30 -2.82 -2.63
N GLY A 204 13.58 -3.47 -3.55
CA GLY A 204 13.59 -4.92 -3.74
C GLY A 204 12.76 -5.69 -2.71
N LEU A 205 11.91 -5.02 -1.93
CA LEU A 205 11.06 -5.71 -0.96
C LEU A 205 9.89 -6.37 -1.69
N ALA A 206 9.61 -7.63 -1.34
CA ALA A 206 8.58 -8.44 -1.97
C ALA A 206 7.38 -8.74 -1.06
N ASN A 207 7.45 -8.41 0.23
CA ASN A 207 6.44 -8.77 1.22
C ASN A 207 6.15 -7.57 2.13
N TYR A 208 5.06 -6.87 1.87
CA TYR A 208 4.65 -5.72 2.68
C TYR A 208 3.14 -5.44 2.60
N LEU A 209 2.66 -4.68 3.58
CA LEU A 209 1.33 -4.08 3.64
C LEU A 209 1.50 -2.60 3.97
N VAL A 210 0.79 -1.75 3.24
CA VAL A 210 0.65 -0.32 3.54
C VAL A 210 -0.84 -0.04 3.69
N ASN A 211 -1.23 0.60 4.79
CA ASN A 211 -2.61 0.95 5.11
C ASN A 211 -2.69 2.38 5.65
N ALA A 212 -3.46 3.24 4.98
CA ALA A 212 -3.72 4.62 5.40
C ALA A 212 -5.21 4.80 5.67
N GLY A 213 -5.65 4.52 6.90
CA GLY A 213 -7.05 4.72 7.29
C GLY A 213 -8.08 3.88 6.52
N GLY A 214 -7.69 2.71 6.01
CA GLY A 214 -8.54 1.81 5.22
C GLY A 214 -8.19 1.77 3.73
N ASP A 215 -7.55 2.81 3.19
CA ASP A 215 -6.89 2.75 1.88
C ASP A 215 -5.66 1.86 2.02
N LEU A 216 -5.64 0.68 1.40
CA LEU A 216 -4.58 -0.30 1.61
C LEU A 216 -4.11 -0.98 0.33
N ARG A 217 -2.85 -1.40 0.34
CA ARG A 217 -2.24 -2.24 -0.68
C ARG A 217 -1.28 -3.23 -0.04
N THR A 218 -1.28 -4.45 -0.57
CA THR A 218 -0.39 -5.52 -0.11
C THR A 218 0.41 -6.09 -1.27
N GLN A 219 1.55 -6.68 -0.93
CA GLN A 219 2.42 -7.40 -1.85
C GLN A 219 2.97 -8.64 -1.13
N GLY A 220 2.99 -9.78 -1.82
CA GLY A 220 3.55 -11.03 -1.29
C GLY A 220 2.75 -11.63 -0.13
N TRP A 221 3.47 -12.14 0.87
CA TRP A 221 2.94 -12.95 1.98
C TRP A 221 3.31 -12.34 3.32
N LYS A 222 2.42 -12.43 4.32
CA LYS A 222 2.73 -12.00 5.70
C LYS A 222 3.72 -12.95 6.35
N GLU A 223 3.47 -14.25 6.22
CA GLU A 223 4.38 -15.31 6.67
C GLU A 223 4.53 -16.39 5.59
N LYS A 224 5.44 -17.35 5.79
CA LYS A 224 5.65 -18.42 4.79
C LYS A 224 4.34 -19.20 4.60
N GLY A 225 3.74 -19.07 3.42
CA GLY A 225 2.46 -19.70 3.08
C GLY A 225 1.21 -19.05 3.71
N GLN A 226 1.36 -17.91 4.40
CA GLN A 226 0.23 -17.17 4.98
C GLN A 226 0.02 -15.85 4.23
N PRO A 227 -1.10 -15.70 3.49
CA PRO A 227 -1.37 -14.47 2.76
C PRO A 227 -1.68 -13.33 3.74
N TRP A 228 -1.66 -12.10 3.23
CA TRP A 228 -2.20 -10.97 3.98
C TRP A 228 -3.71 -11.17 4.16
N ILE A 229 -4.17 -11.15 5.41
CA ILE A 229 -5.61 -11.18 5.71
C ILE A 229 -6.11 -9.75 5.87
N ILE A 230 -7.01 -9.36 4.97
CA ILE A 230 -7.63 -8.03 4.97
C ILE A 230 -9.06 -8.15 5.49
N GLY A 231 -9.32 -7.54 6.65
CA GLY A 231 -10.66 -7.47 7.22
C GLY A 231 -11.52 -6.42 6.54
N LEU A 232 -12.78 -6.76 6.28
CA LEU A 232 -13.81 -5.79 5.88
C LEU A 232 -14.72 -5.57 7.08
N GLN A 233 -14.75 -4.33 7.59
CA GLN A 233 -15.61 -3.99 8.71
C GLN A 233 -17.07 -4.01 8.28
N HIS A 234 -17.92 -4.67 9.07
CA HIS A 234 -19.37 -4.58 8.89
C HIS A 234 -19.81 -3.12 9.17
N PRO A 235 -20.66 -2.51 8.33
CA PRO A 235 -21.00 -1.08 8.44
C PRO A 235 -21.89 -0.72 9.66
N ARG A 236 -22.24 -1.71 10.49
CA ARG A 236 -23.05 -1.58 11.71
C ARG A 236 -22.35 -2.27 12.86
#